data_AF-A0A494XRV6-F1
#
_entry.id   AF-A0A494XRV6-F1
#
_cell.length_a   1.000
_cell.length_b   1.000
_cell.length_c   1.000
_cell.angle_alpha   90.00
_cell.angle_beta   90.00
_cell.angle_gamma   90.00
#
_symmetry.space_group_name_H-M   'P 1'
#
loop_
_entity.id
_entity.type
_entity.pdbx_description
1 polymer ?
#
loop_
_entity_poly.entity_id
_entity_poly.type
_entity_poly.pdbx_seq_one_letter_code
_entity_poly.pdbx_strand_id
1 'polypeptide(L)'
;MRFEKTPLKKTPSWLYFAFSFLVLLIIGLFMRDGWPLPRLMASVDHLVDGLVGWNDPRSFGTAAKDIAAHGQLSGDNAWIFHLWPPGFIFLEAGILKVFGADVPIIFVLEFFCCAFLGVMLLLQRDFLRPLIGRVASEVAPFILFLFPVARIFLVEPAGVILGEAFSVASFLSGVLLVLRAIQAERLAWAVLAGLFLAVAAYFRSQYESLMLAATAVAVPLVLWQAVKIVRGAAQTKHQATVIVRSLLVALMVAHVLMLPWRIRNYHDRGGMGWVQTMDIVIQNALSSNEILLAGDGEFVIAGGGNLACRLEPGYCGKTEKSLFFKAFLHHMPEWYGIKLSLVPDYWMASPRNMSLIRYPASLVERIVNLVLMACVVMIVPLLGATRKHPVWPILLWANLSFFGGFFVIFSLVQFEVRYFYLIKIYGLVMCIMLASIAWSQFSLRKRLAGAVSVGEECYSESERSSRT
;
A
#
# COMPACT_ATOMS: atom_id res chain seq x y z
N MET A 1 -8.95 -28.41 -4.68
CA MET A 1 -10.25 -27.99 -4.10
C MET A 1 -11.11 -27.43 -5.20
N ARG A 2 -12.10 -28.19 -5.68
CA ARG A 2 -13.21 -27.59 -6.45
C ARG A 2 -14.18 -27.05 -5.41
N PHE A 3 -14.32 -25.73 -5.32
CA PHE A 3 -15.35 -25.12 -4.48
C PHE A 3 -16.71 -25.56 -5.02
N GLU A 4 -17.48 -26.29 -4.21
CA GLU A 4 -18.86 -26.67 -4.52
C GLU A 4 -19.67 -25.40 -4.79
N LYS A 5 -20.16 -25.27 -6.03
CA LYS A 5 -20.94 -24.12 -6.47
C LYS A 5 -22.36 -24.26 -5.95
N THR A 6 -22.61 -23.89 -4.70
CA THR A 6 -23.99 -23.58 -4.30
C THR A 6 -24.45 -22.36 -5.11
N PRO A 7 -25.59 -22.42 -5.83
CA PRO A 7 -26.04 -21.36 -6.72
C PRO A 7 -26.63 -20.19 -5.91
N LEU A 8 -25.78 -19.46 -5.21
CA LEU A 8 -26.17 -18.17 -4.62
C LEU A 8 -26.39 -17.17 -5.77
N LYS A 9 -27.56 -16.50 -5.78
CA LYS A 9 -27.83 -15.36 -6.68
C LYS A 9 -26.63 -14.40 -6.66
N LYS A 10 -25.94 -14.28 -7.78
CA LYS A 10 -24.75 -13.44 -7.89
C LYS A 10 -25.20 -11.98 -7.97
N THR A 11 -24.92 -11.18 -6.93
CA THR A 11 -24.91 -9.72 -7.05
C THR A 11 -24.00 -9.36 -8.24
N PRO A 12 -24.50 -8.67 -9.28
CA PRO A 12 -23.67 -8.21 -10.38
C PRO A 12 -22.48 -7.40 -9.86
N SER A 13 -21.27 -7.64 -10.38
CA SER A 13 -20.05 -6.97 -9.90
C SER A 13 -20.10 -5.45 -10.10
N TRP A 14 -20.72 -4.99 -11.18
CA TRP A 14 -20.87 -3.55 -11.45
C TRP A 14 -21.78 -2.84 -10.45
N LEU A 15 -22.81 -3.51 -9.92
CA LEU A 15 -23.69 -2.93 -8.89
C LEU A 15 -22.96 -2.71 -7.57
N TYR A 16 -22.13 -3.67 -7.17
CA TYR A 16 -21.31 -3.50 -5.96
C TYR A 16 -20.25 -2.42 -6.15
N PHE A 17 -19.60 -2.36 -7.32
CA PHE A 17 -18.70 -1.27 -7.64
C PHE A 17 -19.40 0.10 -7.54
N ALA A 18 -20.55 0.26 -8.18
CA ALA A 18 -21.32 1.51 -8.14
C ALA A 18 -21.75 1.86 -6.71
N PHE A 19 -22.20 0.87 -5.93
CA PHE A 19 -22.53 1.07 -4.52
C PHE A 19 -21.31 1.49 -3.70
N SER A 20 -20.19 0.77 -3.79
CA SER A 20 -18.94 1.10 -3.11
C SER A 20 -18.45 2.50 -3.48
N PHE A 21 -18.46 2.82 -4.78
CA PHE A 21 -18.11 4.15 -5.28
C PHE A 21 -18.97 5.24 -4.63
N LEU A 22 -20.30 5.08 -4.64
CA LEU A 22 -21.22 6.07 -4.06
C LEU A 22 -21.05 6.20 -2.55
N VAL A 23 -20.88 5.09 -1.82
CA VAL A 23 -20.64 5.12 -0.37
C VAL A 23 -19.34 5.88 -0.05
N LEU A 24 -18.26 5.59 -0.78
CA LEU A 24 -16.99 6.28 -0.59
C LEU A 24 -17.10 7.76 -0.93
N LEU A 25 -17.78 8.10 -2.02
CA LEU A 25 -18.01 9.49 -2.40
C LEU A 25 -18.80 10.23 -1.31
N ILE A 26 -19.87 9.63 -0.77
CA ILE A 26 -20.62 10.20 0.35
C ILE A 26 -19.70 10.41 1.57
N ILE A 27 -18.85 9.44 1.89
CA ILE A 27 -17.87 9.58 2.98
C ILE A 27 -16.93 10.76 2.72
N GLY A 28 -16.29 10.86 1.54
CA GLY A 28 -15.36 11.95 1.22
C GLY A 28 -15.99 13.33 1.13
N LEU A 29 -17.27 13.39 0.75
CA LEU A 29 -18.02 14.64 0.69
C LEU A 29 -18.44 15.14 2.08
N PHE A 30 -18.92 14.25 2.96
CA PHE A 30 -19.60 14.62 4.19
C PHE A 30 -18.82 14.33 5.48
N MET A 31 -17.90 13.37 5.50
CA MET A 31 -17.07 13.09 6.68
C MET A 31 -15.81 13.98 6.66
N ARG A 32 -15.51 14.58 7.81
CA ARG A 32 -14.45 15.58 7.99
C ARG A 32 -13.75 15.31 9.32
N ASP A 33 -12.95 14.25 9.39
CA ASP A 33 -12.24 13.90 10.61
C ASP A 33 -10.94 14.72 10.81
N GLY A 34 -10.37 15.28 9.73
CA GLY A 34 -9.12 16.04 9.72
C GLY A 34 -9.24 17.58 9.88
N TRP A 35 -8.12 18.24 10.22
CA TRP A 35 -8.01 19.69 10.45
C TRP A 35 -7.57 20.46 9.19
N PRO A 36 -7.88 21.77 9.11
CA PRO A 36 -8.82 22.31 8.12
C PRO A 36 -8.58 21.73 6.72
N LEU A 37 -9.57 20.95 6.26
CA LEU A 37 -9.54 20.32 4.95
C LEU A 37 -9.66 21.37 3.84
N PRO A 38 -8.92 21.20 2.74
CA PRO A 38 -9.06 22.08 1.58
C PRO A 38 -10.49 21.98 1.04
N ARG A 39 -11.00 23.10 0.53
CA ARG A 39 -12.39 23.18 0.04
C ARG A 39 -12.53 22.29 -1.20
N LEU A 40 -13.54 21.42 -1.24
CA LEU A 40 -13.78 20.55 -2.41
C LEU A 40 -13.92 21.31 -3.73
N MET A 41 -14.50 22.50 -3.68
CA MET A 41 -14.72 23.37 -4.84
C MET A 41 -13.52 24.28 -5.14
N ALA A 42 -12.36 24.01 -4.55
CA ALA A 42 -11.14 24.75 -4.82
C ALA A 42 -10.60 24.44 -6.23
N SER A 43 -10.15 25.50 -6.92
CA SER A 43 -9.37 25.37 -8.15
C SER A 43 -7.90 25.04 -7.85
N VAL A 44 -7.12 24.82 -8.90
CA VAL A 44 -5.67 24.58 -8.76
C VAL A 44 -4.93 25.77 -8.16
N ASP A 45 -5.39 27.00 -8.39
CA ASP A 45 -4.75 28.20 -7.81
C ASP A 45 -4.82 28.21 -6.29
N HIS A 46 -5.91 27.68 -5.71
CA HIS A 46 -5.99 27.50 -4.27
C HIS A 46 -4.96 26.49 -3.74
N LEU A 47 -4.62 25.45 -4.51
CA LEU A 47 -3.55 24.51 -4.13
C LEU A 47 -2.17 25.17 -4.17
N VAL A 48 -1.94 26.04 -5.16
CA VAL A 48 -0.63 26.69 -5.37
C VAL A 48 -0.39 27.84 -4.40
N ASP A 49 -1.39 28.69 -4.19
CA ASP A 49 -1.24 29.95 -3.45
C ASP A 49 -2.03 29.98 -2.13
N GLY A 50 -3.02 29.10 -1.96
CA GLY A 50 -3.97 29.14 -0.85
C GLY A 50 -3.68 28.18 0.31
N LEU A 51 -2.80 27.18 0.14
CA LEU A 51 -2.48 26.18 1.16
C LEU A 51 -1.13 26.46 1.85
N VAL A 52 -1.12 27.49 2.71
CA VAL A 52 0.07 27.83 3.52
C VAL A 52 0.49 26.62 4.37
N GLY A 53 1.75 26.21 4.26
CA GLY A 53 2.34 25.09 5.00
C GLY A 53 2.21 23.71 4.35
N TRP A 54 1.60 23.60 3.16
CA TRP A 54 1.49 22.34 2.41
C TRP A 54 2.35 22.37 1.15
N ASN A 55 3.57 21.85 1.25
CA ASN A 55 4.54 21.90 0.15
C ASN A 55 4.23 20.89 -0.98
N ASP A 56 3.72 19.70 -0.66
CA ASP A 56 3.45 18.66 -1.66
C ASP A 56 2.37 19.09 -2.69
N PRO A 57 1.14 19.48 -2.29
CA PRO A 57 0.08 19.83 -3.25
C PRO A 57 0.41 21.09 -4.05
N ARG A 58 1.13 22.04 -3.43
CA ARG A 58 1.63 23.22 -4.12
C ARG A 58 2.58 22.84 -5.24
N SER A 59 3.51 21.92 -4.97
CA SER A 59 4.46 21.42 -5.98
C SER A 59 3.73 20.68 -7.11
N PHE A 60 2.74 19.84 -6.77
CA PHE A 60 1.94 19.13 -7.76
C PHE A 60 1.16 20.08 -8.66
N GLY A 61 0.39 21.00 -8.07
CA GLY A 61 -0.42 21.96 -8.81
C GLY A 61 0.42 22.91 -9.68
N THR A 62 1.60 23.32 -9.19
CA THR A 62 2.53 24.16 -9.97
C THR A 62 3.00 23.44 -11.23
N ALA A 63 3.49 22.20 -11.08
CA ALA A 63 3.94 21.41 -12.23
C ALA A 63 2.79 21.03 -13.17
N ALA A 64 1.60 20.74 -12.61
CA ALA A 64 0.42 20.41 -13.39
C ALA A 64 -0.04 21.57 -14.27
N LYS A 65 -0.06 22.81 -13.74
CA LYS A 65 -0.37 24.02 -14.52
C LYS A 65 0.61 24.22 -15.67
N ASP A 66 1.90 24.09 -15.39
CA ASP A 66 2.99 24.24 -16.36
C ASP A 66 2.84 23.24 -17.53
N ILE A 67 2.65 21.96 -17.21
CA ILE A 67 2.45 20.90 -18.20
C ILE A 67 1.14 21.07 -18.97
N ALA A 68 0.04 21.48 -18.32
CA ALA A 68 -1.23 21.70 -19.00
C ALA A 68 -1.13 22.84 -20.03
N ALA A 69 -0.41 23.90 -19.68
CA ALA A 69 -0.20 25.07 -20.54
C ALA A 69 0.80 24.79 -21.68
N HIS A 70 1.94 24.16 -21.38
CA HIS A 70 3.09 24.09 -22.30
C HIS A 70 3.40 22.68 -22.83
N GLY A 71 2.72 21.65 -22.32
CA GLY A 71 2.98 20.25 -22.66
C GLY A 71 4.23 19.64 -22.01
N GLN A 72 5.02 20.45 -21.32
CA GLN A 72 6.23 20.06 -20.61
C GLN A 72 6.42 20.94 -19.38
N LEU A 73 7.26 20.49 -18.45
CA LEU A 73 7.62 21.26 -17.26
C LEU A 73 8.72 22.27 -17.63
N SER A 74 8.58 23.53 -17.23
CA SER A 74 9.60 24.56 -17.41
C SER A 74 10.90 24.23 -16.66
N GLY A 75 12.00 24.83 -17.11
CA GLY A 75 13.32 24.65 -16.49
C GLY A 75 13.32 25.02 -15.00
N ASP A 76 12.62 26.10 -14.63
CA ASP A 76 12.53 26.59 -13.25
C ASP A 76 11.80 25.61 -12.32
N ASN A 77 10.85 24.84 -12.87
CA ASN A 77 10.09 23.84 -12.12
C ASN A 77 10.64 22.42 -12.26
N ALA A 78 11.69 22.19 -13.05
CA ALA A 78 12.22 20.86 -13.34
C ALA A 78 12.62 20.07 -12.07
N TRP A 79 12.96 20.77 -10.98
CA TRP A 79 13.25 20.16 -9.68
C TRP A 79 12.08 19.36 -9.11
N ILE A 80 10.84 19.69 -9.45
CA ILE A 80 9.64 19.01 -8.95
C ILE A 80 9.62 17.54 -9.38
N PHE A 81 10.04 17.24 -10.62
CA PHE A 81 10.17 15.86 -11.09
C PHE A 81 11.37 15.10 -10.49
N HIS A 82 12.31 15.79 -9.85
CA HIS A 82 13.34 15.13 -9.06
C HIS A 82 12.82 14.75 -7.67
N LEU A 83 11.86 15.49 -7.13
CA LEU A 83 11.28 15.22 -5.81
C LEU A 83 10.13 14.21 -5.87
N TRP A 84 9.32 14.28 -6.93
CA TRP A 84 8.05 13.57 -7.02
C TRP A 84 7.95 12.67 -8.24
N PRO A 85 7.35 11.47 -8.11
CA PRO A 85 6.92 10.71 -9.27
C PRO A 85 5.88 11.49 -10.08
N PRO A 86 5.81 11.27 -11.40
CA PRO A 86 5.07 12.17 -12.28
C PRO A 86 3.59 11.82 -12.42
N GLY A 87 3.14 10.65 -11.96
CA GLY A 87 1.79 10.16 -12.22
C GLY A 87 0.70 11.04 -11.65
N PHE A 88 0.88 11.54 -10.42
CA PHE A 88 -0.08 12.46 -9.82
C PHE A 88 -0.11 13.82 -10.54
N ILE A 89 1.07 14.35 -10.86
CA ILE A 89 1.23 15.59 -11.63
C ILE A 89 0.58 15.46 -13.02
N PHE A 90 0.77 14.34 -13.71
CA PHE A 90 0.15 14.08 -15.02
C PHE A 90 -1.36 13.91 -14.93
N LEU A 91 -1.88 13.32 -13.85
CA LEU A 91 -3.31 13.24 -13.60
C LEU A 91 -3.91 14.65 -13.44
N GLU A 92 -3.33 15.48 -12.59
CA GLU A 92 -3.76 16.87 -12.41
C GLU A 92 -3.64 17.67 -13.70
N ALA A 93 -2.51 17.59 -14.42
CA ALA A 93 -2.32 18.27 -15.70
C ALA A 93 -3.37 17.85 -16.73
N GLY A 94 -3.71 16.56 -16.79
CA GLY A 94 -4.76 16.04 -17.67
C GLY A 94 -6.14 16.59 -17.32
N ILE A 95 -6.47 16.69 -16.03
CA ILE A 95 -7.71 17.32 -15.55
C ILE A 95 -7.76 18.78 -16.00
N LEU A 96 -6.70 19.55 -15.76
CA LEU A 96 -6.62 20.96 -16.15
C LEU A 96 -6.70 21.14 -17.67
N LYS A 97 -6.11 20.22 -18.45
CA LYS A 97 -6.14 20.28 -19.92
C LYS A 97 -7.55 20.05 -20.48
N VAL A 98 -8.33 19.17 -19.86
CA VAL A 98 -9.69 18.81 -20.31
C VAL A 98 -10.73 19.80 -19.81
N PHE A 99 -10.64 20.22 -18.55
CA PHE A 99 -11.70 21.00 -17.87
C PHE A 99 -11.35 22.48 -17.63
N GLY A 100 -10.10 22.89 -17.87
CA GLY A 100 -9.61 24.25 -17.62
C GLY A 100 -9.07 24.46 -16.20
N ALA A 101 -8.46 25.63 -15.96
CA ALA A 101 -7.81 25.96 -14.69
C ALA A 101 -8.78 26.17 -13.52
N ASP A 102 -10.01 26.62 -13.82
CA ASP A 102 -11.06 26.92 -12.83
C ASP A 102 -11.83 25.68 -12.36
N VAL A 103 -11.50 24.48 -12.86
CA VAL A 103 -12.15 23.23 -12.46
C VAL A 103 -12.01 23.00 -10.95
N PRO A 104 -13.06 22.51 -10.25
CA PRO A 104 -12.94 22.11 -8.85
C PRO A 104 -12.06 20.86 -8.72
N ILE A 105 -10.74 21.05 -8.80
CA ILE A 105 -9.77 19.97 -9.02
C ILE A 105 -9.82 18.93 -7.91
N ILE A 106 -10.02 19.35 -6.66
CA ILE A 106 -10.12 18.45 -5.50
C ILE A 106 -11.34 17.54 -5.63
N PHE A 107 -12.50 18.06 -6.03
CA PHE A 107 -13.69 17.25 -6.26
C PHE A 107 -13.50 16.24 -7.40
N VAL A 108 -12.84 16.64 -8.49
CA VAL A 108 -12.53 15.72 -9.61
C VAL A 108 -11.55 14.63 -9.19
N LEU A 109 -10.51 14.98 -8.43
CA LEU A 109 -9.58 14.02 -7.85
C LEU A 109 -10.28 13.06 -6.88
N GLU A 110 -11.18 13.56 -6.03
CA GLU A 110 -11.99 12.76 -5.10
C GLU A 110 -12.83 11.73 -5.87
N PHE A 111 -13.45 12.14 -6.97
CA PHE A 111 -14.22 11.25 -7.85
C PHE A 111 -13.33 10.11 -8.38
N PHE A 112 -12.16 10.43 -8.92
CA PHE A 112 -11.24 9.39 -9.41
C PHE A 112 -10.71 8.50 -8.28
N CYS A 113 -10.41 9.08 -7.12
CA CYS A 113 -9.96 8.35 -5.94
C CYS A 113 -11.01 7.30 -5.52
N CYS A 114 -12.27 7.72 -5.39
CA CYS A 114 -13.39 6.84 -5.06
C CYS A 114 -13.57 5.72 -6.11
N ALA A 115 -13.31 5.99 -7.39
CA ALA A 115 -13.34 4.97 -8.43
C ALA A 115 -12.22 3.92 -8.24
N PHE A 116 -10.98 4.35 -7.97
CA PHE A 116 -9.86 3.45 -7.70
C PHE A 116 -10.10 2.59 -6.45
N LEU A 117 -10.57 3.20 -5.37
CA LEU A 117 -10.95 2.48 -4.16
C LEU A 117 -12.14 1.54 -4.40
N GLY A 118 -13.13 1.93 -5.20
CA GLY A 118 -14.24 1.07 -5.59
C GLY A 118 -13.77 -0.21 -6.31
N VAL A 119 -12.77 -0.10 -7.20
CA VAL A 119 -12.14 -1.27 -7.84
C VAL A 119 -11.44 -2.14 -6.80
N MET A 120 -10.67 -1.53 -5.89
CA MET A 120 -9.99 -2.25 -4.80
C MET A 120 -10.98 -3.04 -3.93
N LEU A 121 -12.07 -2.40 -3.49
CA LEU A 121 -13.11 -3.05 -2.66
C LEU A 121 -13.84 -4.17 -3.42
N LEU A 122 -14.11 -3.98 -4.72
CA LEU A 122 -14.70 -5.03 -5.55
C LEU A 122 -13.78 -6.26 -5.63
N LEU A 123 -12.48 -6.05 -5.86
CA LEU A 123 -11.50 -7.13 -5.91
C LEU A 123 -11.36 -7.83 -4.55
N GLN A 124 -11.38 -7.08 -3.46
CA GLN A 124 -11.35 -7.63 -2.10
C GLN A 124 -12.61 -8.46 -1.81
N ARG A 125 -13.81 -7.95 -2.12
CA ARG A 125 -15.07 -8.70 -2.03
C ARG A 125 -15.00 -10.01 -2.80
N ASP A 126 -14.56 -9.96 -4.06
CA ASP A 126 -14.47 -11.14 -4.91
C ASP A 126 -13.54 -12.21 -4.34
N PHE A 127 -12.42 -11.80 -3.73
CA PHE A 127 -11.52 -12.69 -3.02
C PHE A 127 -12.12 -13.28 -1.75
N LEU A 128 -12.84 -12.46 -0.96
CA LEU A 128 -13.43 -12.87 0.32
C LEU A 128 -14.70 -13.72 0.18
N ARG A 129 -15.48 -13.53 -0.89
CA ARG A 129 -16.77 -14.20 -1.13
C ARG A 129 -16.72 -15.73 -0.98
N PRO A 130 -15.75 -16.46 -1.56
CA PRO A 130 -15.66 -17.92 -1.37
C PRO A 130 -15.19 -18.33 0.04
N LEU A 131 -14.73 -17.41 0.88
CA LEU A 131 -14.11 -17.70 2.18
C LEU A 131 -15.06 -17.51 3.37
N ILE A 132 -15.82 -16.40 3.40
CA ILE A 132 -16.62 -15.97 4.57
C ILE A 132 -18.12 -15.81 4.27
N GLY A 133 -18.57 -16.20 3.07
CA GLY A 133 -19.98 -16.09 2.67
C GLY A 133 -20.35 -14.70 2.16
N ARG A 134 -21.57 -14.58 1.63
CA ARG A 134 -22.01 -13.41 0.84
C ARG A 134 -22.01 -12.12 1.66
N VAL A 135 -22.78 -12.07 2.74
CA VAL A 135 -22.98 -10.85 3.54
C VAL A 135 -21.66 -10.34 4.11
N ALA A 136 -20.89 -11.22 4.76
CA ALA A 136 -19.60 -10.84 5.33
C ALA A 136 -18.62 -10.36 4.24
N SER A 137 -18.59 -10.97 3.05
CA SER A 137 -17.73 -10.50 1.96
C SER A 137 -18.13 -9.14 1.37
N GLU A 138 -19.41 -8.77 1.46
CA GLU A 138 -19.92 -7.47 0.99
C GLU A 138 -19.57 -6.35 1.99
N VAL A 139 -19.60 -6.64 3.29
CA VAL A 139 -19.34 -5.67 4.38
C VAL A 139 -17.86 -5.57 4.76
N ALA A 140 -17.13 -6.67 4.81
CA ALA A 140 -15.76 -6.71 5.33
C ALA A 140 -14.77 -5.72 4.67
N PRO A 141 -14.80 -5.48 3.34
CA PRO A 141 -13.95 -4.46 2.73
C PRO A 141 -14.13 -3.05 3.31
N PHE A 142 -15.35 -2.71 3.77
CA PHE A 142 -15.65 -1.40 4.34
C PHE A 142 -15.17 -1.21 5.78
N ILE A 143 -14.75 -2.28 6.48
CA ILE A 143 -14.19 -2.21 7.84
C ILE A 143 -13.02 -1.22 7.88
N LEU A 144 -12.25 -1.13 6.78
CA LEU A 144 -11.16 -0.18 6.63
C LEU A 144 -11.60 1.26 6.93
N PHE A 145 -12.77 1.68 6.43
CA PHE A 145 -13.28 3.05 6.57
C PHE A 145 -14.02 3.30 7.89
N LEU A 146 -14.08 2.32 8.80
CA LEU A 146 -14.50 2.56 10.18
C LEU A 146 -13.44 3.35 10.97
N PHE A 147 -12.18 3.33 10.51
CA PHE A 147 -11.06 3.97 11.17
C PHE A 147 -10.77 5.36 10.58
N PRO A 148 -10.63 6.42 11.40
CA PRO A 148 -10.31 7.77 10.92
C PRO A 148 -9.03 7.82 10.08
N VAL A 149 -7.99 7.07 10.47
CA VAL A 149 -6.73 6.99 9.70
C VAL A 149 -6.98 6.66 8.22
N ALA A 150 -7.84 5.68 7.94
CA ALA A 150 -8.12 5.29 6.56
C ALA A 150 -9.01 6.30 5.84
N ARG A 151 -10.01 6.88 6.52
CA ARG A 151 -10.88 7.91 5.92
C ARG A 151 -10.06 9.14 5.55
N ILE A 152 -9.32 9.71 6.50
CA ILE A 152 -8.52 10.92 6.28
C ILE A 152 -7.47 10.68 5.19
N PHE A 153 -6.81 9.53 5.19
CA PHE A 153 -5.73 9.24 4.26
C PHE A 153 -6.18 8.78 2.87
N LEU A 154 -7.35 8.13 2.75
CA LEU A 154 -7.82 7.55 1.47
C LEU A 154 -8.98 8.28 0.82
N VAL A 155 -9.83 8.98 1.57
CA VAL A 155 -11.12 9.50 1.05
C VAL A 155 -11.37 10.96 1.44
N GLU A 156 -10.65 11.52 2.42
CA GLU A 156 -10.77 12.95 2.68
C GLU A 156 -9.85 13.73 1.73
N PRO A 157 -10.23 14.98 1.37
CA PRO A 157 -9.47 15.81 0.47
C PRO A 157 -7.99 15.96 0.80
N ALA A 158 -7.64 16.02 2.10
CA ALA A 158 -6.25 16.07 2.54
C ALA A 158 -5.43 14.88 2.03
N GLY A 159 -5.95 13.65 2.14
CA GLY A 159 -5.27 12.46 1.62
C GLY A 159 -5.29 12.38 0.09
N VAL A 160 -6.37 12.86 -0.53
CA VAL A 160 -6.56 12.82 -1.98
C VAL A 160 -5.60 13.75 -2.72
N ILE A 161 -5.40 14.99 -2.26
CA ILE A 161 -4.45 15.94 -2.86
C ILE A 161 -2.99 15.54 -2.66
N LEU A 162 -2.73 14.57 -1.78
CA LEU A 162 -1.42 13.97 -1.59
C LEU A 162 -1.18 12.80 -2.55
N GLY A 163 -2.16 12.34 -3.34
CA GLY A 163 -1.97 11.21 -4.27
C GLY A 163 -1.76 9.84 -3.61
N GLU A 164 -1.69 9.76 -2.28
CA GLU A 164 -1.42 8.52 -1.53
C GLU A 164 -2.51 7.48 -1.72
N ALA A 165 -3.77 7.94 -1.70
CA ALA A 165 -4.94 7.10 -1.87
C ALA A 165 -4.90 6.31 -3.19
N PHE A 166 -4.47 6.97 -4.28
CA PHE A 166 -4.31 6.34 -5.58
C PHE A 166 -3.23 5.27 -5.57
N SER A 167 -2.09 5.54 -4.93
CA SER A 167 -1.04 4.54 -4.80
C SER A 167 -1.46 3.34 -3.97
N VAL A 168 -2.10 3.57 -2.81
CA VAL A 168 -2.58 2.50 -1.91
C VAL A 168 -3.60 1.63 -2.63
N ALA A 169 -4.62 2.25 -3.22
CA ALA A 169 -5.67 1.55 -3.95
C ALA A 169 -5.10 0.73 -5.10
N SER A 170 -4.12 1.30 -5.83
CA SER A 170 -3.51 0.63 -6.96
C SER A 170 -2.62 -0.55 -6.54
N PHE A 171 -1.80 -0.37 -5.51
CA PHE A 171 -0.94 -1.43 -4.99
C PHE A 171 -1.74 -2.62 -4.47
N LEU A 172 -2.75 -2.37 -3.63
CA LEU A 172 -3.62 -3.42 -3.09
C LEU A 172 -4.42 -4.11 -4.20
N SER A 173 -4.92 -3.34 -5.19
CA SER A 173 -5.57 -3.91 -6.38
C SER A 173 -4.61 -4.81 -7.17
N GLY A 174 -3.36 -4.39 -7.35
CA GLY A 174 -2.31 -5.19 -7.98
C GLY A 174 -2.11 -6.54 -7.30
N VAL A 175 -1.98 -6.55 -5.96
CA VAL A 175 -1.85 -7.79 -5.18
C VAL A 175 -3.09 -8.69 -5.33
N LEU A 176 -4.29 -8.12 -5.22
CA LEU A 176 -5.55 -8.86 -5.40
C LEU A 176 -5.71 -9.40 -6.82
N LEU A 177 -5.22 -8.69 -7.83
CA LEU A 177 -5.23 -9.13 -9.23
C LEU A 177 -4.26 -10.28 -9.49
N VAL A 178 -3.09 -10.32 -8.84
CA VAL A 178 -2.20 -11.50 -8.89
C VAL A 178 -2.92 -12.73 -8.30
N LEU A 179 -3.59 -12.56 -7.15
CA LEU A 179 -4.40 -13.62 -6.55
C LEU A 179 -5.50 -14.10 -7.50
N ARG A 180 -6.21 -13.16 -8.15
CA ARG A 180 -7.24 -13.45 -9.15
C ARG A 180 -6.68 -14.15 -10.39
N ALA A 181 -5.49 -13.77 -10.86
CA ALA A 181 -4.82 -14.40 -11.99
C ALA A 181 -4.58 -15.90 -11.75
N ILE A 182 -4.20 -16.25 -10.52
CA ILE A 182 -3.97 -17.64 -10.11
C ILE A 182 -5.28 -18.39 -9.96
N GLN A 183 -6.28 -17.79 -9.32
CA GLN A 183 -7.59 -18.43 -9.13
C GLN A 183 -8.33 -18.67 -10.45
N ALA A 184 -8.22 -17.73 -11.39
CA ALA A 184 -8.88 -17.80 -12.70
C ALA A 184 -8.01 -18.48 -13.77
N GLU A 185 -6.73 -18.73 -13.49
CA GLU A 185 -5.72 -19.22 -14.45
C GLU A 185 -5.65 -18.37 -15.74
N ARG A 186 -5.80 -17.05 -15.61
CA ARG A 186 -5.82 -16.10 -16.75
C ARG A 186 -4.74 -15.05 -16.59
N LEU A 187 -3.77 -15.06 -17.51
CA LEU A 187 -2.65 -14.13 -17.52
C LEU A 187 -3.05 -12.66 -17.72
N ALA A 188 -4.21 -12.39 -18.34
CA ALA A 188 -4.72 -11.03 -18.48
C ALA A 188 -4.84 -10.30 -17.13
N TRP A 189 -5.19 -11.01 -16.05
CA TRP A 189 -5.22 -10.43 -14.70
C TRP A 189 -3.83 -10.14 -14.15
N ALA A 190 -2.81 -10.93 -14.52
CA ALA A 190 -1.43 -10.67 -14.15
C ALA A 190 -0.87 -9.45 -14.88
N VAL A 191 -1.21 -9.27 -16.16
CA VAL A 191 -0.88 -8.05 -16.91
C VAL A 191 -1.52 -6.84 -16.25
N LEU A 192 -2.81 -6.92 -15.91
CA LEU A 192 -3.51 -5.84 -15.21
C LEU A 192 -2.90 -5.59 -13.83
N ALA A 193 -2.50 -6.63 -13.09
CA ALA A 193 -1.79 -6.48 -11.83
C ALA A 193 -0.48 -5.68 -12.00
N GLY A 194 0.32 -6.00 -13.02
CA GLY A 194 1.55 -5.27 -13.32
C GLY A 194 1.30 -3.80 -13.64
N LEU A 195 0.24 -3.49 -14.39
CA LEU A 195 -0.20 -2.11 -14.64
C LEU A 195 -0.51 -1.38 -13.33
N PHE A 196 -1.34 -1.97 -12.46
CA PHE A 196 -1.69 -1.37 -11.17
C PHE A 196 -0.49 -1.18 -10.23
N LEU A 197 0.46 -2.11 -10.23
CA LEU A 197 1.70 -1.98 -9.46
C LEU A 197 2.59 -0.85 -9.99
N ALA A 198 2.71 -0.70 -11.32
CA ALA A 198 3.42 0.42 -11.91
C ALA A 198 2.72 1.75 -11.62
N VAL A 199 1.40 1.81 -11.75
CA VAL A 199 0.59 3.00 -11.43
C VAL A 199 0.78 3.43 -9.98
N ALA A 200 0.88 2.48 -9.04
CA ALA A 200 1.15 2.80 -7.64
C ALA A 200 2.48 3.57 -7.46
N ALA A 201 3.54 3.13 -8.14
CA ALA A 201 4.84 3.81 -8.17
C ALA A 201 4.79 5.17 -8.87
N TYR A 202 3.99 5.30 -9.94
CA TYR A 202 3.75 6.57 -10.64
C TYR A 202 3.09 7.62 -9.75
N PHE A 203 2.27 7.21 -8.79
CA PHE A 203 1.70 8.16 -7.84
C PHE A 203 2.63 8.46 -6.66
N ARG A 204 3.40 7.48 -6.14
CA ARG A 204 4.29 7.68 -4.97
C ARG A 204 5.55 6.83 -5.00
N SER A 205 6.67 7.45 -4.62
CA SER A 205 8.01 6.88 -4.76
C SER A 205 8.28 5.71 -3.82
N GLN A 206 7.65 5.69 -2.65
CA GLN A 206 7.73 4.55 -1.73
C GLN A 206 7.35 3.21 -2.38
N TYR A 207 6.46 3.23 -3.38
CA TYR A 207 6.06 2.03 -4.11
C TYR A 207 7.12 1.56 -5.13
N GLU A 208 8.08 2.41 -5.52
CA GLU A 208 9.27 1.95 -6.23
C GLU A 208 10.09 1.01 -5.33
N SER A 209 10.37 1.41 -4.08
CA SER A 209 11.07 0.57 -3.11
C SER A 209 10.32 -0.72 -2.83
N LEU A 210 8.99 -0.65 -2.68
CA LEU A 210 8.15 -1.85 -2.55
C LEU A 210 8.24 -2.75 -3.79
N MET A 211 8.38 -2.18 -5.00
CA MET A 211 8.52 -2.98 -6.22
C MET A 211 9.90 -3.63 -6.36
N LEU A 212 10.95 -2.96 -5.92
CA LEU A 212 12.29 -3.56 -5.83
C LEU A 212 12.30 -4.70 -4.80
N ALA A 213 11.73 -4.49 -3.61
CA ALA A 213 11.58 -5.52 -2.59
C ALA A 213 10.75 -6.71 -3.11
N ALA A 214 9.65 -6.43 -3.81
CA ALA A 214 8.82 -7.46 -4.42
C ALA A 214 9.54 -8.29 -5.48
N THR A 215 10.42 -7.66 -6.24
CA THR A 215 11.27 -8.35 -7.23
C THR A 215 12.31 -9.23 -6.52
N ALA A 216 12.97 -8.69 -5.49
CA ALA A 216 13.95 -9.42 -4.70
C ALA A 216 13.34 -10.65 -3.99
N VAL A 217 12.15 -10.50 -3.40
CA VAL A 217 11.42 -11.59 -2.73
C VAL A 217 10.86 -12.60 -3.73
N ALA A 218 10.54 -12.20 -4.96
CA ALA A 218 10.07 -13.12 -5.99
C ALA A 218 11.13 -14.14 -6.38
N VAL A 219 12.43 -13.79 -6.36
CA VAL A 219 13.53 -14.71 -6.70
C VAL A 219 13.53 -16.00 -5.85
N PRO A 220 13.65 -15.94 -4.51
CA PRO A 220 13.62 -17.14 -3.68
C PRO A 220 12.28 -17.86 -3.75
N LEU A 221 11.16 -17.14 -3.93
CA LEU A 221 9.85 -17.76 -4.08
C LEU A 221 9.76 -18.59 -5.37
N VAL A 222 10.22 -18.04 -6.50
CA VAL A 222 10.23 -18.71 -7.81
C VAL A 222 11.14 -19.94 -7.74
N LEU A 223 12.33 -19.82 -7.14
CA LEU A 223 13.22 -20.96 -6.92
C LEU A 223 12.55 -22.05 -6.07
N TRP A 224 11.87 -21.67 -4.99
CA TRP A 224 11.13 -22.62 -4.15
C TRP A 224 9.99 -23.33 -4.91
N GLN A 225 9.25 -22.61 -5.75
CA GLN A 225 8.21 -23.19 -6.60
C GLN A 225 8.79 -24.08 -7.71
N ALA A 226 9.94 -23.70 -8.30
CA ALA A 226 10.63 -24.51 -9.30
C ALA A 226 11.02 -25.88 -8.74
N VAL A 227 11.52 -25.94 -7.49
CA VAL A 227 11.80 -27.22 -6.82
C VAL A 227 10.54 -28.08 -6.69
N LYS A 228 9.39 -27.47 -6.38
CA LYS A 228 8.10 -28.20 -6.34
C LYS A 228 7.63 -28.68 -7.71
N ILE A 229 7.92 -27.93 -8.78
CA ILE A 229 7.62 -28.35 -10.15
C ILE A 229 8.46 -29.58 -10.53
N VAL A 230 9.74 -29.61 -10.17
CA VAL A 230 10.62 -30.73 -10.46
C VAL A 230 10.24 -31.96 -9.65
N ARG A 231 10.00 -31.80 -8.33
CA ARG A 231 9.81 -32.92 -7.39
C ARG A 231 8.36 -33.33 -7.13
N GLY A 232 7.37 -32.52 -7.51
CA GLY A 232 5.98 -32.70 -7.10
C GLY A 232 5.17 -33.65 -7.98
N ALA A 233 4.00 -34.08 -7.48
CA ALA A 233 2.98 -34.74 -8.29
C ALA A 233 2.33 -33.75 -9.29
N ALA A 234 1.74 -34.24 -10.38
CA ALA A 234 1.23 -33.44 -11.50
C ALA A 234 0.35 -32.24 -11.07
N GLN A 235 -0.56 -32.43 -10.11
CA GLN A 235 -1.42 -31.36 -9.60
C GLN A 235 -0.64 -30.24 -8.90
N THR A 236 0.38 -30.60 -8.11
CA THR A 236 1.27 -29.64 -7.45
C THR A 236 2.12 -28.89 -8.48
N LYS A 237 2.55 -29.57 -9.56
CA LYS A 237 3.29 -28.95 -10.65
C LYS A 237 2.47 -27.86 -11.34
N HIS A 238 1.24 -28.18 -11.76
CA HIS A 238 0.36 -27.23 -12.45
C HIS A 238 0.15 -25.95 -11.64
N GLN A 239 -0.22 -26.09 -10.36
CA GLN A 239 -0.45 -24.94 -9.49
C GLN A 239 0.82 -24.09 -9.31
N ALA A 240 1.98 -24.72 -9.09
CA ALA A 240 3.24 -24.00 -8.96
C ALA A 240 3.61 -23.25 -10.25
N THR A 241 3.38 -23.84 -11.42
CA THR A 241 3.57 -23.18 -12.72
C THR A 241 2.67 -21.96 -12.89
N VAL A 242 1.38 -22.05 -12.53
CA VAL A 242 0.45 -20.93 -12.60
C VAL A 242 0.89 -19.77 -11.69
N ILE A 243 1.34 -20.08 -10.47
CA ILE A 243 1.86 -19.08 -9.51
C ILE A 243 3.08 -18.36 -10.10
N VAL A 244 4.09 -19.11 -10.55
CA VAL A 244 5.32 -18.54 -11.11
C VAL A 244 5.03 -17.68 -12.33
N ARG A 245 4.23 -18.18 -13.28
CA ARG A 245 3.87 -17.43 -14.49
C ARG A 245 3.14 -16.13 -14.17
N SER A 246 2.13 -16.18 -13.30
CA SER A 246 1.34 -15.00 -12.95
C SER A 246 2.20 -13.94 -12.26
N LEU A 247 3.08 -14.36 -11.34
CA LEU A 247 3.97 -13.45 -10.62
C LEU A 247 5.00 -12.80 -11.56
N LEU A 248 5.67 -13.60 -12.40
CA LEU A 248 6.67 -13.10 -13.34
C LEU A 248 6.07 -12.14 -14.37
N VAL A 249 4.88 -12.47 -14.91
CA VAL A 249 4.18 -11.57 -15.85
C VAL A 249 3.82 -10.25 -15.17
N ALA A 250 3.27 -10.28 -13.96
CA ALA A 250 2.92 -9.06 -13.24
C ALA A 250 4.15 -8.16 -12.99
N LEU A 251 5.24 -8.75 -12.49
CA LEU A 251 6.48 -8.02 -12.23
C LEU A 251 7.14 -7.48 -13.51
N MET A 252 7.19 -8.29 -14.57
CA MET A 252 7.75 -7.88 -15.85
C MET A 252 6.94 -6.72 -16.45
N VAL A 253 5.61 -6.81 -16.46
CA VAL A 253 4.76 -5.73 -16.95
C VAL A 253 4.95 -4.46 -16.11
N ALA A 254 5.03 -4.59 -14.78
CA ALA A 254 5.30 -3.45 -13.92
C ALA A 254 6.64 -2.77 -14.28
N HIS A 255 7.73 -3.54 -14.36
CA HIS A 255 9.05 -2.99 -14.71
C HIS A 255 9.11 -2.39 -16.12
N VAL A 256 8.46 -3.00 -17.11
CA VAL A 256 8.38 -2.47 -18.47
C VAL A 256 7.66 -1.11 -18.48
N LEU A 257 6.53 -1.00 -17.79
CA LEU A 257 5.78 0.26 -17.71
C LEU A 257 6.50 1.33 -16.87
N MET A 258 7.34 0.89 -15.93
CA MET A 258 8.16 1.77 -15.12
C MET A 258 9.46 2.22 -15.82
N LEU A 259 9.88 1.52 -16.87
CA LEU A 259 11.17 1.74 -17.54
C LEU A 259 11.30 3.12 -18.21
N PRO A 260 10.29 3.67 -18.92
CA PRO A 260 10.43 4.97 -19.58
C PRO A 260 10.87 6.09 -18.62
N TRP A 261 10.30 6.12 -17.41
CA TRP A 261 10.67 7.11 -16.41
C TRP A 261 12.09 6.91 -15.88
N ARG A 262 12.53 5.65 -15.71
CA ARG A 262 13.92 5.35 -15.31
C ARG A 262 14.93 5.78 -16.37
N ILE A 263 14.61 5.54 -17.65
CA ILE A 263 15.46 5.96 -18.76
C ILE A 263 15.59 7.48 -18.79
N ARG A 264 14.47 8.20 -18.63
CA ARG A 264 14.48 9.66 -18.51
C ARG A 264 15.42 10.12 -17.39
N ASN A 265 15.24 9.60 -16.17
CA ASN A 265 16.08 9.99 -15.04
C ASN A 265 17.55 9.62 -15.21
N TYR A 266 17.84 8.53 -15.90
CA TYR A 266 19.21 8.15 -16.24
C TYR A 266 19.86 9.17 -17.19
N HIS A 267 19.13 9.64 -18.20
CA HIS A 267 19.62 10.69 -19.09
C HIS A 267 19.76 12.04 -18.38
N ASP A 268 18.79 12.41 -17.56
CA ASP A 268 18.77 13.71 -16.88
C ASP A 268 19.85 13.77 -15.77
N ARG A 269 20.16 12.65 -15.09
CA ARG A 269 20.91 12.65 -13.82
C ARG A 269 21.91 11.52 -13.62
N GLY A 270 22.04 10.59 -14.55
CA GLY A 270 22.98 9.46 -14.47
C GLY A 270 22.57 8.34 -13.51
N GLY A 271 21.31 8.32 -13.04
CA GLY A 271 20.80 7.31 -12.11
C GLY A 271 19.44 6.73 -12.54
N MET A 272 19.18 5.46 -12.23
CA MET A 272 17.94 4.75 -12.59
C MET A 272 16.83 4.86 -11.53
N GLY A 273 17.07 5.56 -10.41
CA GLY A 273 16.05 5.78 -9.37
C GLY A 273 14.97 6.76 -9.84
N TRP A 274 13.75 6.62 -9.32
CA TRP A 274 12.62 7.44 -9.80
C TRP A 274 12.59 8.87 -9.27
N VAL A 275 13.08 9.05 -8.05
CA VAL A 275 13.14 10.34 -7.37
C VAL A 275 14.41 10.41 -6.54
N GLN A 276 14.87 11.63 -6.28
CA GLN A 276 16.07 11.94 -5.51
C GLN A 276 15.79 12.03 -4.01
N THR A 277 14.71 11.44 -3.51
CA THR A 277 14.38 11.46 -2.08
C THR A 277 15.54 10.94 -1.24
N MET A 278 16.30 9.94 -1.73
CA MET A 278 17.46 9.43 -1.01
C MET A 278 18.60 10.46 -0.89
N ASP A 279 18.79 11.33 -1.88
CA ASP A 279 19.83 12.36 -1.81
C ASP A 279 19.47 13.43 -0.77
N ILE A 280 18.18 13.79 -0.69
CA ILE A 280 17.64 14.67 0.35
C ILE A 280 17.75 14.01 1.72
N VAL A 281 17.45 12.72 1.83
CA VAL A 281 17.60 11.94 3.08
C VAL A 281 19.05 11.92 3.54
N ILE A 282 20.00 11.68 2.63
CA ILE A 282 21.44 11.70 2.95
C ILE A 282 21.88 13.09 3.39
N GLN A 283 21.48 14.13 2.66
CA GLN A 283 21.79 15.52 3.00
C GLN A 283 21.25 15.90 4.38
N ASN A 284 20.00 15.55 4.66
CA ASN A 284 19.35 15.74 5.95
C ASN A 284 20.07 14.97 7.07
N ALA A 285 20.48 13.74 6.80
CA ALA A 285 21.23 12.90 7.75
C ALA A 285 22.58 13.48 8.14
N LEU A 286 23.24 14.16 7.21
CA LEU A 286 24.52 14.83 7.42
C LEU A 286 24.37 16.29 7.87
N SER A 287 23.15 16.82 7.99
CA SER A 287 22.92 18.19 8.43
C SER A 287 22.80 18.28 9.96
N SER A 288 23.31 19.36 10.53
CA SER A 288 23.16 19.63 11.96
C SER A 288 21.73 20.08 12.30
N ASN A 289 21.37 20.03 13.58
CA ASN A 289 20.06 20.50 14.03
C ASN A 289 19.85 21.98 13.69
N GLU A 290 20.88 22.80 13.82
CA GLU A 290 20.82 24.24 13.57
C GLU A 290 20.52 24.52 12.09
N ILE A 291 21.18 23.79 11.18
CA ILE A 291 20.95 23.90 9.73
C ILE A 291 19.52 23.48 9.40
N LEU A 292 19.05 22.35 9.95
CA LEU A 292 17.70 21.85 9.69
C LEU A 292 16.63 22.79 10.25
N LEU A 293 16.80 23.31 11.46
CA LEU A 293 15.85 24.25 12.08
C LEU A 293 15.80 25.58 11.32
N ALA A 294 16.90 26.04 10.74
CA ALA A 294 16.93 27.23 9.90
C ALA A 294 16.10 27.09 8.60
N GLY A 295 15.82 25.85 8.17
CA GLY A 295 15.03 25.53 6.98
C GLY A 295 13.69 24.85 7.29
N ASP A 296 13.10 25.07 8.47
CA ASP A 296 11.84 24.45 8.92
C ASP A 296 11.87 22.90 8.94
N GLY A 297 13.05 22.29 9.03
CA GLY A 297 13.29 20.85 9.05
C GLY A 297 13.03 20.18 10.40
N GLU A 298 12.14 20.75 11.24
CA GLU A 298 11.86 20.20 12.58
C GLU A 298 11.35 18.75 12.51
N PHE A 299 10.48 18.46 11.54
CA PHE A 299 9.94 17.11 11.34
C PHE A 299 11.03 16.09 10.98
N VAL A 300 12.10 16.53 10.29
CA VAL A 300 13.25 15.69 9.96
C VAL A 300 14.00 15.30 11.22
N ILE A 301 14.24 16.25 12.12
CA ILE A 301 14.91 16.00 13.41
C ILE A 301 14.06 15.06 14.27
N ALA A 302 12.76 15.37 14.43
CA ALA A 302 11.82 14.55 15.19
C ALA A 302 11.68 13.13 14.63
N GLY A 303 11.85 12.95 13.31
CA GLY A 303 11.84 11.65 12.63
C GLY A 303 13.15 10.87 12.69
N GLY A 304 14.15 11.39 13.40
CA GLY A 304 15.49 10.80 13.39
C GLY A 304 16.06 10.78 11.97
N GLY A 305 15.91 11.88 11.26
CA GLY A 305 16.45 12.08 9.92
C GLY A 305 17.92 12.48 9.93
N ASN A 306 18.39 13.13 11.00
CA ASN A 306 19.75 13.66 11.17
C ASN A 306 20.73 12.69 11.86
N LEU A 307 20.46 11.38 11.80
CA LEU A 307 21.17 10.40 12.64
C LEU A 307 22.66 10.28 12.35
N ALA A 308 23.10 10.45 11.11
CA ALA A 308 24.51 10.35 10.78
C ALA A 308 25.32 11.47 11.46
N CYS A 309 24.88 12.73 11.37
CA CYS A 309 25.49 13.86 12.08
C CYS A 309 25.33 13.72 13.60
N ARG A 310 24.19 13.21 14.09
CA ARG A 310 23.95 13.03 15.53
C ARG A 310 24.88 12.00 16.17
N LEU A 311 25.16 10.89 15.49
CA LEU A 311 26.01 9.79 15.97
C LEU A 311 27.49 10.03 15.67
N GLU A 312 27.79 10.75 14.59
CA GLU A 312 29.13 11.12 14.16
C GLU A 312 29.21 12.64 13.92
N PRO A 313 29.40 13.46 14.98
CA PRO A 313 29.43 14.93 14.84
C PRO A 313 30.47 15.45 13.84
N GLY A 314 31.55 14.70 13.63
CA GLY A 314 32.56 15.00 12.61
C GLY A 314 32.08 14.86 11.16
N TYR A 315 30.86 14.37 10.93
CA TYR A 315 30.24 14.29 9.60
C TYR A 315 29.24 15.42 9.33
N CYS A 316 28.89 16.23 10.33
CA CYS A 316 27.93 17.33 10.18
C CYS A 316 28.39 18.35 9.12
N GLY A 317 27.47 18.75 8.22
CA GLY A 317 27.70 19.70 7.13
C GLY A 317 28.43 19.12 5.91
N LYS A 318 28.81 17.83 5.92
CA LYS A 318 29.46 17.18 4.77
C LYS A 318 28.42 16.69 3.76
N THR A 319 28.82 16.57 2.49
CA THR A 319 27.93 16.18 1.38
C THR A 319 28.22 14.79 0.81
N GLU A 320 29.26 14.12 1.31
CA GLU A 320 29.71 12.83 0.80
C GLU A 320 28.75 11.69 1.20
N LYS A 321 28.10 11.06 0.21
CA LYS A 321 27.14 9.95 0.44
C LYS A 321 27.74 8.76 1.20
N SER A 322 29.04 8.53 1.04
CA SER A 322 29.77 7.46 1.74
C SER A 322 29.75 7.63 3.26
N LEU A 323 29.74 8.86 3.77
CA LEU A 323 29.72 9.14 5.21
C LEU A 323 28.41 8.75 5.87
N PHE A 324 27.29 8.92 5.16
CA PHE A 324 25.98 8.44 5.62
C PHE A 324 25.99 6.92 5.82
N PHE A 325 26.42 6.16 4.80
CA PHE A 325 26.47 4.70 4.88
C PHE A 325 27.50 4.22 5.91
N LYS A 326 28.62 4.92 6.04
CA LYS A 326 29.63 4.63 7.06
C LYS A 326 29.07 4.81 8.47
N ALA A 327 28.39 5.92 8.73
CA ALA A 327 27.73 6.16 10.02
C ALA A 327 26.66 5.09 10.31
N PHE A 328 25.81 4.78 9.33
CA PHE A 328 24.78 3.75 9.46
C PHE A 328 25.36 2.37 9.80
N LEU A 329 26.44 1.95 9.12
CA LEU A 329 27.06 0.64 9.35
C LEU A 329 27.84 0.59 10.68
N HIS A 330 28.52 1.67 11.05
CA HIS A 330 29.31 1.73 12.28
C HIS A 330 28.46 1.80 13.55
N HIS A 331 27.31 2.49 13.49
CA HIS A 331 26.42 2.72 14.64
C HIS A 331 25.07 2.03 14.46
N MET A 332 25.06 0.86 13.81
CA MET A 332 23.81 0.16 13.47
C MET A 332 22.93 -0.14 14.70
N PRO A 333 23.47 -0.64 15.84
CA PRO A 333 22.68 -0.85 17.06
C PRO A 333 22.06 0.43 17.62
N GLU A 334 22.83 1.51 17.72
CA GLU A 334 22.39 2.81 18.23
C GLU A 334 21.35 3.44 17.30
N TRP A 335 21.59 3.34 15.99
CA TRP A 335 20.68 3.81 14.95
C TRP A 335 19.30 3.17 15.08
N TYR A 336 19.25 1.84 15.19
CA TYR A 336 18.00 1.13 15.40
C TYR A 336 17.42 1.37 16.79
N GLY A 337 18.24 1.53 17.83
CA GLY A 337 17.78 1.92 19.16
C GLY A 337 17.01 3.24 19.15
N ILE A 338 17.55 4.25 18.46
CA ILE A 338 16.88 5.55 18.29
C ILE A 338 15.63 5.40 17.41
N LYS A 339 15.68 4.68 16.28
CA LYS A 339 14.49 4.49 15.43
C LYS A 339 13.37 3.78 16.17
N LEU A 340 13.68 2.72 16.93
CA LEU A 340 12.70 1.96 17.71
C LEU A 340 12.09 2.79 18.83
N SER A 341 12.85 3.69 19.47
CA SER A 341 12.31 4.57 20.51
C SER A 341 11.31 5.60 19.97
N LEU A 342 11.39 5.95 18.69
CA LEU A 342 10.44 6.85 18.02
C LEU A 342 9.15 6.14 17.59
N VAL A 343 9.15 4.81 17.40
CA VAL A 343 7.98 4.07 16.87
C VAL A 343 6.70 4.31 17.68
N PRO A 344 6.69 4.29 19.03
CA PRO A 344 5.47 4.52 19.79
C PRO A 344 4.83 5.87 19.49
N ASP A 345 5.62 6.92 19.34
CA ASP A 345 5.13 8.28 19.11
C ASP A 345 4.49 8.40 17.71
N TYR A 346 5.15 7.88 16.69
CA TYR A 346 4.63 7.90 15.32
C TYR A 346 3.46 6.94 15.11
N TRP A 347 3.49 5.76 15.75
CA TRP A 347 2.38 4.81 15.69
C TRP A 347 1.14 5.37 16.38
N MET A 348 1.31 6.03 17.52
CA MET A 348 0.20 6.57 18.32
C MET A 348 -0.21 7.99 17.92
N ALA A 349 0.45 8.63 16.96
CA ALA A 349 0.10 9.98 16.51
C ALA A 349 -1.36 10.10 16.07
N SER A 350 -1.99 11.24 16.39
CA SER A 350 -3.37 11.53 15.96
C SER A 350 -3.40 11.74 14.44
N PRO A 351 -4.39 11.18 13.73
CA PRO A 351 -4.56 11.43 12.31
C PRO A 351 -5.06 12.84 11.96
N ARG A 352 -5.45 13.65 12.96
CA ARG A 352 -5.96 15.01 12.76
C ARG A 352 -4.90 15.98 12.23
N ASN A 353 -3.62 15.70 12.49
CA ASN A 353 -2.51 16.45 11.93
C ASN A 353 -1.46 15.48 11.39
N MET A 354 -1.38 15.35 10.07
CA MET A 354 -0.47 14.41 9.41
C MET A 354 0.99 14.86 9.39
N SER A 355 1.26 16.14 9.59
CA SER A 355 2.61 16.71 9.46
C SER A 355 3.36 16.78 10.79
N LEU A 356 2.66 16.75 11.92
CA LEU A 356 3.28 16.95 13.24
C LEU A 356 2.82 15.92 14.28
N ILE A 357 3.78 15.31 14.98
CA ILE A 357 3.53 14.37 16.10
C ILE A 357 2.99 15.09 17.36
N ARG A 358 3.18 16.41 17.45
CA ARG A 358 2.96 17.21 18.67
C ARG A 358 1.52 17.14 19.22
N TYR A 359 0.55 16.65 18.45
CA TYR A 359 -0.83 16.51 18.88
C TYR A 359 -1.06 15.16 19.58
N PRO A 360 -1.36 15.16 20.90
CA PRO A 360 -1.58 13.92 21.62
C PRO A 360 -2.84 13.23 21.09
N ALA A 361 -2.72 11.94 20.78
CA ALA A 361 -3.89 11.13 20.45
C ALA A 361 -4.83 11.01 21.65
N SER A 362 -6.11 11.20 21.37
CA SER A 362 -7.23 10.91 22.27
C SER A 362 -7.25 9.42 22.65
N LEU A 363 -7.99 9.09 23.72
CA LEU A 363 -8.14 7.71 24.17
C LEU A 363 -8.71 6.80 23.06
N VAL A 364 -9.69 7.28 22.30
CA VAL A 364 -10.30 6.54 21.20
C VAL A 364 -9.30 6.26 20.08
N GLU A 365 -8.51 7.27 19.69
CA GLU A 365 -7.46 7.12 18.68
C GLU A 365 -6.37 6.13 19.15
N ARG A 366 -5.99 6.15 20.42
CA ARG A 366 -5.06 5.17 21.00
C ARG A 366 -5.61 3.76 20.92
N ILE A 367 -6.87 3.53 21.28
CA ILE A 367 -7.53 2.22 21.17
C ILE A 367 -7.54 1.76 19.70
N VAL A 368 -7.91 2.64 18.77
CA VAL A 368 -7.87 2.34 17.33
C VAL A 368 -6.47 1.97 16.86
N ASN A 369 -5.45 2.75 17.25
CA ASN A 369 -4.05 2.47 16.91
C ASN A 369 -3.58 1.13 17.50
N LEU A 370 -4.01 0.75 18.70
CA LEU A 370 -3.73 -0.56 19.30
C LEU A 370 -4.40 -1.70 18.52
N VAL A 371 -5.65 -1.54 18.08
CA VAL A 371 -6.34 -2.53 17.23
C VAL A 371 -5.62 -2.72 15.90
N LEU A 372 -5.21 -1.62 15.26
CA LEU A 372 -4.46 -1.67 14.00
C LEU A 372 -3.08 -2.33 14.20
N MET A 373 -2.45 -2.11 15.35
CA MET A 373 -1.17 -2.76 15.70
C MET A 373 -1.36 -4.27 15.87
N ALA A 374 -2.42 -4.66 16.58
CA ALA A 374 -2.77 -6.07 16.73
C ALA A 374 -3.01 -6.72 15.36
N CYS A 375 -3.67 -6.03 14.42
CA CYS A 375 -3.83 -6.53 13.05
C CYS A 375 -2.50 -6.78 12.35
N VAL A 376 -1.52 -5.87 12.46
CA VAL A 376 -0.18 -6.06 11.90
C VAL A 376 0.54 -7.25 12.53
N VAL A 377 0.53 -7.35 13.87
CA VAL A 377 1.17 -8.45 14.59
C VAL A 377 0.54 -9.80 14.25
N MET A 378 -0.79 -9.84 14.09
CA MET A 378 -1.54 -11.06 13.76
C MET A 378 -1.25 -11.61 12.36
N ILE A 379 -0.63 -10.85 11.45
CA ILE A 379 -0.26 -11.34 10.12
C ILE A 379 0.66 -12.56 10.21
N VAL A 380 1.63 -12.56 11.12
CA VAL A 380 2.60 -13.66 11.26
C VAL A 380 1.93 -14.99 11.65
N PRO A 381 1.19 -15.09 12.77
CA PRO A 381 0.49 -16.32 13.12
C PRO A 381 -0.58 -16.71 12.09
N LEU A 382 -1.27 -15.75 11.48
CA LEU A 382 -2.25 -16.03 10.43
C LEU A 382 -1.60 -16.55 9.13
N LEU A 383 -0.42 -16.07 8.75
CA LEU A 383 0.38 -16.67 7.66
C LEU A 383 0.75 -18.12 8.01
N GLY A 384 1.13 -18.40 9.26
CA GLY A 384 1.37 -19.76 9.74
C GLY A 384 0.12 -20.65 9.63
N ALA A 385 -1.03 -20.17 10.08
CA ALA A 385 -2.30 -20.89 10.06
C ALA A 385 -2.77 -21.21 8.63
N THR A 386 -2.52 -20.29 7.69
CA THR A 386 -3.00 -20.37 6.30
C THR A 386 -2.02 -21.08 5.34
N ARG A 387 -0.88 -21.60 5.83
CA ARG A 387 0.21 -22.18 5.02
C ARG A 387 -0.18 -23.29 4.04
N LYS A 388 -1.30 -23.98 4.30
CA LYS A 388 -1.83 -25.05 3.44
C LYS A 388 -2.71 -24.52 2.30
N HIS A 389 -3.02 -23.23 2.28
CA HIS A 389 -3.90 -22.65 1.28
C HIS A 389 -3.17 -22.48 -0.08
N PRO A 390 -3.83 -22.75 -1.22
CA PRO A 390 -3.21 -22.64 -2.54
C PRO A 390 -2.57 -21.29 -2.86
N VAL A 391 -3.17 -20.20 -2.38
CA VAL A 391 -2.69 -18.83 -2.63
C VAL A 391 -1.65 -18.34 -1.63
N TRP A 392 -1.32 -19.14 -0.62
CA TRP A 392 -0.38 -18.75 0.45
C TRP A 392 0.96 -18.22 -0.06
N PRO A 393 1.60 -18.80 -1.11
CA PRO A 393 2.87 -18.27 -1.62
C PRO A 393 2.81 -16.80 -2.04
N ILE A 394 1.68 -16.35 -2.60
CA ILE A 394 1.49 -14.96 -3.00
C ILE A 394 1.24 -14.06 -1.80
N LEU A 395 0.50 -14.54 -0.79
CA LEU A 395 0.31 -13.77 0.44
C LEU A 395 1.62 -13.62 1.20
N LEU A 396 2.45 -14.67 1.25
CA LEU A 396 3.80 -14.58 1.79
C LEU A 396 4.64 -13.58 1.00
N TRP A 397 4.65 -13.68 -0.33
CA TRP A 397 5.35 -12.75 -1.20
C TRP A 397 4.92 -11.30 -0.94
N ALA A 398 3.62 -11.01 -0.97
CA ALA A 398 3.11 -9.66 -0.76
C ALA A 398 3.54 -9.10 0.60
N ASN A 399 3.43 -9.88 1.69
CA ASN A 399 3.84 -9.45 3.03
C ASN A 399 5.34 -9.24 3.15
N LEU A 400 6.16 -10.18 2.66
CA LEU A 400 7.62 -10.00 2.67
C LEU A 400 8.06 -8.82 1.80
N SER A 401 7.38 -8.57 0.69
CA SER A 401 7.64 -7.43 -0.19
C SER A 401 7.31 -6.11 0.49
N PHE A 402 6.12 -6.04 1.11
CA PHE A 402 5.66 -4.84 1.80
C PHE A 402 6.53 -4.51 3.00
N PHE A 403 6.71 -5.47 3.93
CA PHE A 403 7.53 -5.25 5.12
C PHE A 403 9.01 -5.14 4.80
N GLY A 404 9.51 -5.79 3.75
CA GLY A 404 10.89 -5.63 3.28
C GLY A 404 11.15 -4.23 2.71
N GLY A 405 10.26 -3.73 1.86
CA GLY A 405 10.35 -2.36 1.35
C GLY A 405 10.19 -1.32 2.47
N PHE A 406 9.23 -1.54 3.38
CA PHE A 406 9.05 -0.68 4.54
C PHE A 406 10.26 -0.72 5.49
N PHE A 407 10.91 -1.87 5.66
CA PHE A 407 12.13 -1.98 6.47
C PHE A 407 13.25 -1.09 5.91
N VAL A 408 13.41 -1.02 4.58
CA VAL A 408 14.38 -0.09 3.96
C VAL A 408 14.05 1.36 4.30
N ILE A 409 12.77 1.76 4.20
CA ILE A 409 12.31 3.10 4.57
C ILE A 409 12.57 3.36 6.07
N PHE A 410 12.20 2.41 6.93
CA PHE A 410 12.41 2.48 8.38
C PHE A 410 13.89 2.67 8.75
N SER A 411 14.78 1.94 8.09
CA SER A 411 16.20 1.98 8.37
C SER A 411 16.85 3.28 7.89
N LEU A 412 16.50 3.75 6.68
CA LEU A 412 17.30 4.78 6.01
C LEU A 412 16.67 6.18 6.02
N VAL A 413 15.34 6.28 6.09
CA VAL A 413 14.59 7.53 5.91
C VAL A 413 14.13 8.06 7.27
N GLN A 414 13.95 9.38 7.41
CA GLN A 414 13.25 9.95 8.57
C GLN A 414 11.83 9.39 8.70
N PHE A 415 11.32 9.29 9.93
CA PHE A 415 9.91 8.94 10.11
C PHE A 415 9.01 10.12 9.80
N GLU A 416 7.89 9.78 9.17
CA GLU A 416 6.76 10.68 8.96
C GLU A 416 5.49 9.92 9.34
N VAL A 417 4.52 10.62 9.94
CA VAL A 417 3.30 9.99 10.46
C VAL A 417 2.55 9.23 9.36
N ARG A 418 2.56 9.78 8.13
CA ARG A 418 1.93 9.16 6.96
C ARG A 418 2.48 7.79 6.59
N TYR A 419 3.77 7.51 6.82
CA TYR A 419 4.35 6.20 6.52
C TYR A 419 3.71 5.09 7.37
N PHE A 420 3.30 5.42 8.59
CA PHE A 420 2.62 4.49 9.48
C PHE A 420 1.16 4.25 9.10
N TYR A 421 0.50 5.19 8.40
CA TYR A 421 -0.85 4.97 7.91
C TYR A 421 -0.89 3.88 6.84
N LEU A 422 0.10 3.86 5.95
CA LEU A 422 0.25 2.81 4.95
C LEU A 422 0.34 1.42 5.61
N ILE A 423 1.16 1.28 6.66
CA ILE A 423 1.29 0.01 7.41
C ILE A 423 -0.04 -0.38 8.06
N LYS A 424 -0.73 0.57 8.69
CA LYS A 424 -2.02 0.33 9.35
C LYS A 424 -3.08 -0.17 8.37
N ILE A 425 -3.19 0.51 7.21
CA ILE A 425 -4.15 0.17 6.16
C ILE A 425 -3.83 -1.20 5.56
N TYR A 426 -2.59 -1.41 5.13
CA TYR A 426 -2.13 -2.68 4.58
C TYR A 426 -2.32 -3.82 5.60
N GLY A 427 -1.95 -3.57 6.86
CA GLY A 427 -2.03 -4.53 7.93
C GLY A 427 -3.45 -5.00 8.22
N LEU A 428 -4.41 -4.06 8.26
CA LEU A 428 -5.82 -4.38 8.42
C LEU A 428 -6.35 -5.21 7.24
N VAL A 429 -6.08 -4.81 6.00
CA VAL A 429 -6.53 -5.52 4.80
C VAL A 429 -5.97 -6.95 4.77
N MET A 430 -4.66 -7.10 5.01
CA MET A 430 -4.02 -8.42 5.06
C MET A 430 -4.51 -9.28 6.21
N CYS A 431 -4.73 -8.70 7.40
CA CYS A 431 -5.31 -9.41 8.54
C CYS A 431 -6.70 -9.98 8.20
N ILE A 432 -7.58 -9.17 7.61
CA ILE A 432 -8.92 -9.61 7.17
C ILE A 432 -8.81 -10.75 6.15
N MET A 433 -7.95 -10.62 5.15
CA MET A 433 -7.75 -11.65 4.12
C MET A 433 -7.24 -12.97 4.70
N LEU A 434 -6.22 -12.92 5.55
CA LEU A 434 -5.61 -14.10 6.15
C LEU A 434 -6.55 -14.75 7.19
N ALA A 435 -7.23 -13.96 8.02
CA ALA A 435 -8.23 -14.44 8.96
C ALA A 435 -9.38 -15.15 8.24
N SER A 436 -9.83 -14.61 7.11
CA SER A 436 -10.87 -15.22 6.27
C SER A 436 -10.44 -16.58 5.70
N ILE A 437 -9.18 -16.72 5.27
CA ILE A 437 -8.64 -18.01 4.83
C ILE A 437 -8.52 -18.99 6.00
N ALA A 438 -8.01 -18.54 7.15
CA ALA A 438 -7.87 -19.38 8.33
C ALA A 438 -9.23 -19.92 8.80
N TRP A 439 -10.24 -19.04 8.81
CA TRP A 439 -11.63 -19.38 9.12
C TRP A 439 -12.20 -20.42 8.15
N SER A 440 -12.03 -20.22 6.84
CA SER A 440 -12.56 -21.16 5.84
C SER A 440 -11.94 -22.54 6.00
N GLN A 441 -10.63 -22.63 6.25
CA GLN A 441 -9.93 -23.89 6.50
C GLN A 441 -10.38 -24.57 7.80
N PHE A 442 -10.60 -23.80 8.87
CA PHE A 442 -11.09 -24.33 10.15
C PHE A 442 -12.51 -24.88 10.00
N SER A 443 -13.41 -24.12 9.38
CA SER A 443 -14.80 -24.54 9.17
C SER A 443 -14.92 -25.81 8.34
N LEU A 444 -14.07 -25.97 7.32
CA LEU A 444 -14.01 -27.18 6.49
C LEU A 444 -13.59 -28.42 7.30
N ARG A 445 -12.56 -28.27 8.16
CA ARG A 445 -12.11 -29.38 9.03
C ARG A 445 -13.22 -29.83 9.99
N LYS A 446 -13.94 -28.88 10.59
CA LYS A 446 -15.05 -29.19 11.49
C LYS A 446 -16.18 -29.95 10.79
N ARG A 447 -16.52 -29.56 9.56
CA ARG A 447 -17.53 -30.27 8.74
C ARG A 447 -17.09 -31.69 8.38
N LEU A 448 -15.83 -31.87 8.01
CA LEU A 448 -15.30 -33.21 7.71
C LEU A 448 -15.26 -34.10 8.95
N ALA A 449 -14.84 -33.57 10.11
CA ALA A 449 -14.84 -34.32 11.36
C ALA A 449 -16.26 -34.76 11.78
N GLY A 450 -17.25 -33.87 11.65
CA GLY A 450 -18.64 -34.22 11.95
C GLY A 450 -19.27 -35.22 10.96
N ALA A 451 -18.84 -35.22 9.69
CA ALA A 451 -19.31 -36.21 8.72
C ALA A 451 -18.76 -37.62 8.99
N VAL A 452 -17.52 -37.72 9.51
CA VAL A 452 -16.92 -39.01 9.91
C VAL A 452 -17.65 -39.60 11.11
N SER A 453 -17.99 -38.79 12.12
CA SER A 453 -18.71 -39.29 13.30
C SER A 453 -20.11 -39.79 12.98
N VAL A 454 -20.84 -39.12 12.08
CA VAL A 454 -22.18 -39.59 11.65
C VAL A 454 -22.08 -40.87 10.81
N GLY A 455 -21.02 -41.01 10.00
CA GLY A 455 -20.77 -42.24 9.23
C GLY A 455 -20.48 -43.45 10.12
N GLU A 456 -19.75 -43.27 11.22
CA GLU A 456 -19.45 -44.33 12.19
C GLU A 456 -20.70 -44.78 12.98
N GLU A 457 -21.60 -43.84 13.33
CA GLU A 457 -22.87 -44.17 13.98
C GLU A 457 -23.79 -45.00 13.07
N CYS A 458 -23.95 -44.61 11.78
CA CYS A 458 -24.77 -45.37 10.82
C CYS A 458 -24.21 -46.78 10.53
N TYR A 459 -22.89 -46.96 10.53
CA TYR A 459 -22.30 -48.30 10.35
C TYR A 459 -22.55 -49.18 11.58
N SER A 460 -22.45 -48.62 12.79
CA SER A 460 -22.65 -49.36 14.04
C SER A 460 -24.10 -49.83 14.26
N GLU A 461 -25.09 -49.06 13.81
CA GLU A 461 -26.51 -49.48 13.89
C GLU A 461 -26.85 -50.59 12.89
N SER A 462 -26.24 -50.58 11.70
CA SER A 462 -26.46 -51.65 10.70
C SER A 462 -25.86 -53.00 11.13
N GLU A 463 -24.73 -52.99 11.84
CA GLU A 463 -24.14 -54.20 12.43
C GLU A 463 -24.93 -54.73 13.63
N ARG A 464 -25.61 -53.85 14.39
CA ARG A 464 -26.51 -54.28 15.47
C ARG A 464 -27.80 -54.91 14.93
N SER A 465 -28.37 -54.36 13.87
CA SER A 465 -29.60 -54.87 13.27
C SER A 465 -29.44 -56.19 12.52
N SER A 466 -28.21 -56.59 12.14
CA SER A 466 -27.95 -57.86 11.46
C SER A 466 -27.56 -59.01 12.40
N ARG A 467 -27.42 -58.73 13.71
CA ARG A 467 -27.13 -59.73 14.75
C ARG A 467 -28.32 -60.08 15.63
N THR A 468 -29.47 -59.46 15.40
CA THR A 468 -30.79 -59.82 15.94
C THR A 468 -31.63 -60.40 14.83
#